data_AF-A0AAN0J3X4-F1
#
_entry.id   AF-A0AAN0J3X4-F1
#
_cell.length_a   1.000
_cell.length_b   1.000
_cell.length_c   1.000
_cell.angle_alpha   90.00
_cell.angle_beta   90.00
_cell.angle_gamma   90.00
#
_symmetry.space_group_name_H-M   'P 1'
#
loop_
_entity.id
_entity.type
_entity.pdbx_description
1 polymer ?
#
loop_
_entity_poly.entity_id
_entity_poly.type
_entity_poly.pdbx_seq_one_letter_code
_entity_poly.pdbx_strand_id
1 'polypeptide(L)'
;MFIMYSSGTTGSLKCMVHSAGGTLIQHMKEHILHGNMTHNDIVHLLLHHDWLDDVKLASVFIIDWSHCNVDLLGTGARWLAALKERNIVPSSPLSSASYDYLHNCIKRNVLLGSITGGTDIISCFAGQNLTLPEHKGEIQFRNMGMAVEWWDRNGKPVYDERGDFQKRL
;
A
#
# COMPACT_ATOMS: atom_id res chain seq x y z
N MET A 1 -19.82 -8.48 9.17
CA MET A 1 -20.12 -7.14 8.64
C MET A 1 -19.21 -6.18 9.36
N PHE A 2 -18.52 -5.30 8.64
CA PHE A 2 -17.62 -4.31 9.22
C PHE A 2 -18.19 -2.91 8.96
N ILE A 3 -18.03 -2.01 9.92
CA ILE A 3 -18.43 -0.60 9.80
C ILE A 3 -17.19 0.23 10.05
N MET A 4 -16.88 1.13 9.13
CA MET A 4 -15.73 2.03 9.20
C MET A 4 -16.17 3.46 8.97
N TYR A 5 -15.43 4.39 9.58
CA TYR A 5 -15.66 5.82 9.44
C TYR A 5 -14.44 6.46 8.79
N SER A 6 -14.65 7.32 7.80
CA SER A 6 -13.60 8.21 7.29
C SER A 6 -13.94 9.66 7.58
N SER A 7 -12.94 10.43 7.98
CA SER A 7 -12.90 11.87 7.74
C SER A 7 -13.04 12.10 6.24
N GLY A 8 -14.13 12.76 5.84
CA GLY A 8 -14.30 13.24 4.47
C GLY A 8 -13.52 14.53 4.26
N THR A 9 -13.29 14.92 3.01
CA THR A 9 -12.79 16.27 2.68
C THR A 9 -13.82 17.37 2.96
N THR A 10 -15.10 17.01 3.11
CA THR A 10 -16.20 17.90 3.50
C THR A 10 -17.21 17.16 4.40
N GLY A 11 -17.71 17.85 5.44
CA GLY A 11 -18.83 17.39 6.27
C GLY A 11 -18.50 16.35 7.35
N SER A 12 -19.56 15.75 7.90
CA SER A 12 -19.50 14.73 8.95
C SER A 12 -18.82 13.42 8.49
N LEU A 13 -18.39 12.60 9.46
CA LEU A 13 -17.77 11.29 9.19
C LEU A 13 -18.62 10.43 8.25
N LYS A 14 -17.99 9.93 7.18
CA LYS A 14 -18.62 9.01 6.23
C LYS A 14 -18.60 7.60 6.80
N CYS A 15 -19.78 7.06 7.09
CA CYS A 15 -19.97 5.67 7.48
C CYS A 15 -19.96 4.76 6.25
N MET A 16 -19.13 3.71 6.27
CA MET A 16 -18.98 2.74 5.19
C MET A 16 -19.17 1.33 5.74
N VAL A 17 -20.05 0.56 5.08
CA VAL A 17 -20.44 -0.78 5.53
C VAL A 17 -19.89 -1.82 4.56
N HIS A 18 -19.18 -2.80 5.09
CA HIS A 18 -18.47 -3.83 4.31
C HIS A 18 -18.99 -5.23 4.64
N SER A 19 -19.18 -6.04 3.60
CA SER A 19 -19.64 -7.42 3.73
C SER A 19 -18.50 -8.33 4.19
N ALA A 20 -18.78 -9.30 5.06
CA ALA A 20 -17.73 -10.15 5.62
C ALA A 20 -17.03 -11.00 4.55
N GLY A 21 -17.80 -11.58 3.61
CA GLY A 21 -17.25 -12.38 2.51
C GLY A 21 -16.48 -11.54 1.50
N GLY A 22 -16.95 -10.34 1.15
CA GLY A 22 -16.24 -9.44 0.24
C GLY A 22 -14.89 -9.00 0.80
N THR A 23 -14.86 -8.56 2.06
CA THR A 23 -13.60 -8.21 2.76
C THR A 23 -12.65 -9.40 2.85
N LEU A 24 -13.15 -10.59 3.21
CA LEU A 24 -12.30 -11.79 3.31
C LEU A 24 -11.67 -12.18 1.96
N ILE A 25 -12.46 -12.26 0.90
CA ILE A 25 -11.96 -12.60 -0.45
C ILE A 25 -10.92 -11.56 -0.91
N GLN A 26 -11.19 -10.28 -0.63
CA GLN A 26 -10.30 -9.19 -0.99
C GLN A 26 -8.97 -9.25 -0.24
N HIS A 27 -8.98 -9.51 1.08
CA HIS A 27 -7.76 -9.71 1.88
C HIS A 27 -7.00 -10.97 1.46
N MET A 28 -7.70 -12.09 1.21
CA MET A 28 -7.07 -13.33 0.71
C MET A 28 -6.34 -13.09 -0.62
N LYS A 29 -6.96 -12.37 -1.56
CA LYS A 29 -6.33 -11.99 -2.82
C LYS A 29 -5.05 -11.17 -2.60
N GLU A 30 -5.08 -10.21 -1.70
CA GLU A 30 -3.90 -9.36 -1.44
C GLU A 30 -2.79 -10.10 -0.72
N HIS A 31 -3.13 -10.89 0.30
CA HIS A 31 -2.13 -11.62 1.08
C HIS A 31 -1.55 -12.79 0.29
N ILE A 32 -2.41 -13.68 -0.22
CA ILE A 32 -1.99 -14.93 -0.84
C ILE A 32 -1.47 -14.70 -2.27
N LEU A 33 -2.13 -13.86 -3.08
CA LEU A 33 -1.77 -13.72 -4.51
C LEU A 33 -0.81 -12.55 -4.79
N HIS A 34 -0.99 -11.40 -4.14
CA HIS A 34 -0.10 -10.24 -4.34
C HIS A 34 1.09 -10.22 -3.37
N GLY A 35 0.90 -10.69 -2.14
CA GLY A 35 1.95 -10.85 -1.13
C GLY A 35 2.66 -12.20 -1.12
N ASN A 36 2.17 -13.21 -1.86
CA ASN A 36 2.66 -14.60 -1.82
C ASN A 36 2.71 -15.21 -0.40
N MET A 37 1.84 -14.75 0.50
CA MET A 37 1.91 -15.13 1.91
C MET A 37 1.54 -16.61 2.12
N THR A 38 2.41 -17.34 2.81
CA THR A 38 2.18 -18.71 3.26
C THR A 38 1.73 -18.76 4.73
N HIS A 39 1.35 -19.95 5.20
CA HIS A 39 0.97 -20.18 6.60
C HIS A 39 2.17 -20.15 7.58
N ASN A 40 3.41 -20.14 7.08
CA ASN A 40 4.62 -20.06 7.88
C ASN A 40 5.14 -18.62 8.01
N ASP A 41 4.60 -17.69 7.23
CA ASP A 41 5.13 -16.33 7.10
C ASP A 41 4.74 -15.47 8.30
N ILE A 42 5.73 -14.85 8.93
CA ILE A 42 5.53 -14.03 10.12
C ILE A 42 5.35 -12.57 9.68
N VAL A 43 4.08 -12.11 9.78
CA VAL A 43 3.66 -10.75 9.42
C VAL A 43 3.62 -9.84 10.64
N HIS A 44 4.43 -8.78 10.62
CA HIS A 44 4.38 -7.69 11.61
C HIS A 44 3.80 -6.42 10.97
N LEU A 45 2.79 -5.82 11.60
CA LEU A 45 2.21 -4.55 11.15
C LEU A 45 2.49 -3.45 12.18
N LEU A 46 3.46 -2.58 11.88
CA LEU A 46 3.78 -1.38 12.64
C LEU A 46 2.97 -0.19 12.10
N LEU A 47 1.69 -0.19 12.45
CA LEU A 47 0.72 0.88 12.14
C LEU A 47 0.37 1.64 13.42
N HIS A 48 0.03 2.93 13.31
CA HIS A 48 -0.48 3.66 14.47
C HIS A 48 -1.90 3.18 14.82
N HIS A 49 -2.42 3.59 15.99
CA HIS A 49 -3.78 3.25 16.41
C HIS A 49 -4.86 3.80 15.43
N ASP A 50 -4.48 4.75 14.57
CA ASP A 50 -5.27 5.34 13.49
C ASP A 50 -5.08 4.58 12.16
N TRP A 51 -5.18 3.26 12.21
CA TRP A 51 -4.96 2.30 11.11
C TRP A 51 -5.66 2.66 9.77
N LEU A 52 -6.72 3.47 9.83
CA LEU A 52 -7.55 3.91 8.70
C LEU A 52 -6.86 4.90 7.76
N ASP A 53 -6.08 5.84 8.31
CA ASP A 53 -5.31 6.78 7.49
C ASP A 53 -3.98 6.16 7.06
N ASP A 54 -3.43 5.23 7.86
CA ASP A 54 -2.27 4.45 7.45
C ASP A 54 -2.58 3.49 6.29
N VAL A 55 -3.78 2.92 6.10
CA VAL A 55 -4.09 2.11 4.89
C VAL A 55 -4.02 2.92 3.59
N LYS A 56 -4.17 4.25 3.64
CA LYS A 56 -3.94 5.15 2.49
C LYS A 56 -2.45 5.39 2.19
N LEU A 57 -1.56 5.01 3.11
CA LEU A 57 -0.13 5.39 3.17
C LEU A 57 0.81 4.23 3.53
N ALA A 58 0.28 3.02 3.69
CA ALA A 58 1.00 1.87 4.19
C ALA A 58 2.02 1.45 3.14
N SER A 59 3.28 1.41 3.52
CA SER A 59 4.35 0.82 2.73
C SER A 59 4.56 -0.59 3.30
N VAL A 60 3.84 -1.57 2.74
CA VAL A 60 3.82 -2.95 3.26
C VAL A 60 5.08 -3.73 2.85
N PHE A 61 6.25 -3.31 3.34
CA PHE A 61 7.55 -3.81 2.87
C PHE A 61 8.66 -3.88 3.92
N ILE A 62 8.90 -5.08 4.46
CA ILE A 62 10.24 -5.70 4.54
C ILE A 62 10.04 -7.20 4.34
N ILE A 63 10.69 -7.78 3.33
CA ILE A 63 10.80 -9.23 3.15
C ILE A 63 12.12 -9.75 3.75
N ASP A 64 11.99 -10.64 4.74
CA ASP A 64 13.08 -11.25 5.51
C ASP A 64 13.98 -10.23 6.24
N TRP A 65 13.57 -9.86 7.46
CA TRP A 65 14.46 -9.31 8.49
C TRP A 65 15.13 -10.47 9.25
N SER A 66 16.26 -10.93 8.72
CA SER A 66 17.01 -12.10 9.23
C SER A 66 17.34 -12.11 10.73
N HIS A 67 17.46 -10.95 11.38
CA HIS A 67 17.70 -10.85 12.83
C HIS A 67 16.46 -11.02 13.72
N CYS A 68 15.25 -11.03 13.15
CA CYS A 68 13.98 -11.03 13.90
C CYS A 68 12.99 -12.11 13.45
N ASN A 69 13.34 -12.92 12.43
CA ASN A 69 12.47 -13.96 11.88
C ASN A 69 11.11 -13.40 11.42
N VAL A 70 11.16 -12.33 10.62
CA VAL A 70 10.00 -11.61 10.07
C VAL A 70 10.04 -11.67 8.55
N ASP A 71 9.02 -12.28 7.95
CA ASP A 71 8.88 -12.46 6.51
C ASP A 71 8.16 -11.28 5.84
N LEU A 72 7.33 -10.55 6.59
CA LEU A 72 6.70 -9.32 6.12
C LEU A 72 6.57 -8.26 7.22
N LEU A 73 7.20 -7.10 7.03
CA LEU A 73 6.91 -5.90 7.82
C LEU A 73 6.01 -4.92 7.05
N GLY A 74 4.80 -4.68 7.55
CA GLY A 74 3.99 -3.55 7.12
C GLY A 74 4.24 -2.32 7.99
N THR A 75 4.51 -1.17 7.38
CA THR A 75 4.74 0.07 8.12
C THR A 75 4.27 1.30 7.35
N GLY A 76 3.88 2.37 8.04
CA GLY A 76 3.56 3.63 7.36
C GLY A 76 4.81 4.23 6.70
N ALA A 77 4.68 4.86 5.53
CA ALA A 77 5.77 5.64 4.93
C ALA A 77 6.36 6.65 5.94
N ARG A 78 5.53 7.13 6.87
CA ARG A 78 5.90 8.03 7.98
C ARG A 78 6.82 7.43 9.05
N TRP A 79 6.89 6.11 9.22
CA TRP A 79 7.78 5.47 10.19
C TRP A 79 9.19 5.27 9.60
N LEU A 80 9.27 4.90 8.32
CA LEU A 80 10.50 5.10 7.55
C LEU A 80 10.88 6.59 7.57
N ALA A 81 9.89 7.49 7.42
CA ALA A 81 9.97 8.95 7.67
C ALA A 81 10.17 9.37 9.14
N ALA A 82 10.54 8.46 10.06
CA ALA A 82 10.90 8.78 11.44
C ALA A 82 12.29 8.22 11.80
N LEU A 83 12.61 7.00 11.35
CA LEU A 83 13.91 6.34 11.60
C LEU A 83 15.10 7.22 11.23
N LYS A 84 15.09 7.66 9.98
CA LYS A 84 16.07 8.56 9.41
C LYS A 84 15.59 10.03 9.57
N GLU A 85 14.52 10.35 10.33
CA GLU A 85 14.13 11.75 10.73
C GLU A 85 14.90 12.32 11.89
N ARG A 86 15.75 11.46 12.43
CA ARG A 86 17.15 11.79 12.66
C ARG A 86 17.86 12.16 11.30
N ASN A 87 17.30 13.14 10.52
CA ASN A 87 17.63 13.66 9.14
C ASN A 87 16.77 13.24 7.87
N ILE A 88 15.45 13.57 7.73
CA ILE A 88 14.54 13.05 6.65
C ILE A 88 13.71 14.02 5.79
N VAL A 89 13.32 13.53 4.59
CA VAL A 89 11.95 13.59 4.00
C VAL A 89 11.68 12.27 3.22
N PRO A 90 10.52 11.59 3.39
CA PRO A 90 9.52 11.50 2.30
C PRO A 90 8.08 11.85 2.70
N SER A 91 7.40 12.58 1.81
CA SER A 91 5.95 12.52 1.63
C SER A 91 5.54 11.29 0.81
N SER A 92 4.24 10.95 0.79
CA SER A 92 3.68 9.93 -0.10
C SER A 92 3.66 10.38 -1.58
N PRO A 93 3.88 9.50 -2.58
CA PRO A 93 4.40 8.12 -2.48
C PRO A 93 5.89 8.09 -2.11
N LEU A 94 6.40 6.93 -1.67
CA LEU A 94 7.74 6.78 -1.10
C LEU A 94 8.85 7.37 -2.00
N SER A 95 9.62 8.32 -1.47
CA SER A 95 10.68 8.96 -2.24
C SER A 95 11.85 8.01 -2.55
N SER A 96 12.47 8.22 -3.70
CA SER A 96 13.69 7.53 -4.13
C SER A 96 14.78 7.50 -3.05
N ALA A 97 14.92 8.58 -2.27
CA ALA A 97 15.92 8.69 -1.20
C ALA A 97 15.66 7.79 0.02
N SER A 98 14.42 7.37 0.29
CA SER A 98 14.15 6.34 1.30
C SER A 98 14.27 4.92 0.75
N TYR A 99 13.99 4.75 -0.54
CA TYR A 99 14.26 3.52 -1.26
C TYR A 99 15.77 3.17 -1.22
N ASP A 100 16.64 4.13 -1.60
CA ASP A 100 18.09 3.94 -1.55
C ASP A 100 18.61 3.65 -0.13
N TYR A 101 17.99 4.20 0.91
CA TYR A 101 18.37 3.90 2.29
C TYR A 101 18.10 2.44 2.66
N LEU A 102 16.95 1.89 2.27
CA LEU A 102 16.59 0.50 2.61
C LEU A 102 17.54 -0.50 1.93
N HIS A 103 17.75 -0.39 0.62
CA HIS A 103 18.61 -1.35 -0.10
C HIS A 103 20.11 -1.24 0.24
N ASN A 104 20.59 -0.04 0.59
CA ASN A 104 22.02 0.15 0.93
C ASN A 104 22.33 -0.06 2.42
N CYS A 105 21.43 0.30 3.33
CA CYS A 105 21.72 0.31 4.78
C CYS A 105 20.98 -0.77 5.58
N ILE A 106 19.88 -1.33 5.07
CA ILE A 106 19.10 -2.38 5.76
C ILE A 106 19.38 -3.73 5.10
N LYS A 107 18.94 -3.93 3.86
CA LYS A 107 19.14 -5.18 3.13
C LYS A 107 18.87 -5.01 1.63
N ARG A 108 19.81 -5.49 0.81
CA ARG A 108 19.80 -5.28 -0.65
C ARG A 108 18.74 -6.09 -1.40
N ASN A 109 18.46 -7.32 -0.93
CA ASN A 109 17.52 -8.26 -1.55
C ASN A 109 16.21 -8.26 -0.75
N VAL A 110 15.41 -7.21 -0.90
CA VAL A 110 14.09 -7.03 -0.28
C VAL A 110 13.19 -6.34 -1.28
N LEU A 111 11.95 -6.80 -1.45
CA LEU A 111 10.96 -6.06 -2.22
C LEU A 111 10.48 -4.85 -1.42
N LEU A 112 10.58 -3.66 -2.01
CA LEU A 112 10.07 -2.39 -1.50
C LEU A 112 9.10 -1.79 -2.51
N GLY A 113 7.93 -2.42 -2.64
CA GLY A 113 6.84 -1.86 -3.42
C GLY A 113 6.23 -0.60 -2.79
N SER A 114 5.05 -0.25 -3.27
CA SER A 114 4.16 0.73 -2.65
C SER A 114 2.73 0.28 -2.92
N ILE A 115 1.81 0.47 -1.97
CA ILE A 115 0.38 0.20 -2.17
C ILE A 115 -0.39 1.52 -2.17
N THR A 116 -1.50 1.54 -2.91
CA THR A 116 -2.50 2.61 -2.83
C THR A 116 -3.86 1.99 -2.58
N GLY A 117 -4.49 2.40 -1.49
CA GLY A 117 -5.70 1.81 -0.97
C GLY A 117 -6.54 2.81 -0.20
N GLY A 118 -7.65 2.32 0.35
CA GLY A 118 -8.60 3.19 1.02
C GLY A 118 -9.59 2.44 1.89
N THR A 119 -10.13 3.19 2.85
CA THR A 119 -11.18 2.74 3.77
C THR A 119 -12.50 2.46 3.03
N ASP A 120 -12.67 3.06 1.85
CA ASP A 120 -13.74 2.80 0.88
C ASP A 120 -13.77 1.37 0.33
N ILE A 121 -12.67 0.61 0.42
CA ILE A 121 -12.58 -0.80 -0.02
C ILE A 121 -11.91 -1.76 0.99
N ILE A 122 -11.48 -1.27 2.17
CA ILE A 122 -10.64 -1.98 3.18
C ILE A 122 -9.42 -2.68 2.56
N SER A 123 -8.81 -2.08 1.55
CA SER A 123 -7.92 -2.80 0.63
C SER A 123 -7.21 -1.85 -0.35
N CYS A 124 -6.42 -2.40 -1.27
CA CYS A 124 -5.63 -1.66 -2.25
C CYS A 124 -6.19 -1.80 -3.67
N PHE A 125 -6.11 -0.71 -4.42
CA PHE A 125 -6.41 -0.68 -5.85
C PHE A 125 -5.22 -1.13 -6.69
N ALA A 126 -4.01 -0.76 -6.24
CA ALA A 126 -2.74 -1.12 -6.85
C ALA A 126 -1.69 -1.30 -5.75
N GLY A 127 -0.70 -2.15 -6.02
CA GLY A 127 0.23 -2.63 -5.00
C GLY A 127 1.44 -3.36 -5.54
N GLN A 128 2.02 -4.19 -4.67
CA GLN A 128 3.19 -5.00 -5.03
C GLN A 128 2.86 -6.20 -5.92
N ASN A 129 3.89 -6.66 -6.63
CA ASN A 129 3.88 -7.94 -7.32
C ASN A 129 5.30 -8.53 -7.34
N LEU A 130 5.46 -9.69 -6.70
CA LEU A 130 6.73 -10.41 -6.56
C LEU A 130 7.32 -10.95 -7.87
N THR A 131 6.53 -11.03 -8.96
CA THR A 131 7.01 -11.46 -10.28
C THR A 131 7.44 -10.31 -11.17
N LEU A 132 7.23 -9.05 -10.75
CA LEU A 132 7.55 -7.86 -11.53
C LEU A 132 8.73 -7.11 -10.90
N PRO A 133 9.55 -6.41 -11.70
CA PRO A 133 10.55 -5.50 -11.17
C PRO A 133 9.88 -4.38 -10.36
N GLU A 134 10.64 -3.82 -9.44
CA GLU A 134 10.27 -2.67 -8.63
C GLU A 134 10.96 -1.41 -9.18
N HIS A 135 10.21 -0.31 -9.23
CA HIS A 135 10.66 0.97 -9.78
C HIS A 135 10.45 2.09 -8.74
N LYS A 136 11.47 2.95 -8.57
CA LYS A 136 11.51 3.94 -7.49
C LYS A 136 10.40 4.99 -7.66
N GLY A 137 9.50 5.08 -6.68
CA GLY A 137 8.41 6.06 -6.68
C GLY A 137 7.17 5.61 -7.49
N GLU A 138 7.16 4.37 -7.99
CA GLU A 138 6.05 3.79 -8.73
C GLU A 138 5.34 2.71 -7.91
N ILE A 139 4.08 2.45 -8.26
CA ILE A 139 3.31 1.30 -7.74
C ILE A 139 3.32 0.23 -8.83
N GLN A 140 3.86 -0.95 -8.52
CA GLN A 140 4.22 -1.96 -9.52
C GLN A 140 3.03 -2.43 -10.38
N PHE A 141 1.86 -2.63 -9.78
CA PHE A 141 0.77 -3.34 -10.45
C PHE A 141 -0.63 -2.96 -9.95
N ARG A 142 -1.63 -2.98 -10.85
CA ARG A 142 -3.05 -2.83 -10.48
C ARG A 142 -3.59 -4.16 -9.91
N ASN A 143 -4.12 -4.16 -8.71
CA ASN A 143 -4.52 -5.40 -8.03
C ASN A 143 -5.63 -6.12 -8.81
N MET A 144 -5.64 -7.46 -8.74
CA MET A 144 -6.63 -8.25 -9.48
C MET A 144 -8.06 -7.85 -9.09
N GLY A 145 -8.96 -7.83 -10.07
CA GLY A 145 -10.34 -7.35 -9.92
C GLY A 145 -10.49 -5.82 -9.85
N MET A 146 -9.41 -5.03 -9.95
CA MET A 146 -9.47 -3.57 -9.94
C MET A 146 -9.39 -2.99 -11.35
N ALA A 147 -10.56 -2.70 -11.93
CA ALA A 147 -10.69 -1.92 -13.15
C ALA A 147 -10.39 -0.43 -12.86
N VAL A 148 -9.11 -0.10 -12.71
CA VAL A 148 -8.65 1.27 -12.44
C VAL A 148 -7.81 1.83 -13.59
N GLU A 149 -8.05 3.09 -13.89
CA GLU A 149 -7.56 3.81 -15.07
C GLU A 149 -7.23 5.26 -14.66
N TRP A 150 -6.37 5.94 -15.42
CA TRP A 150 -6.10 7.37 -15.26
C TRP A 150 -6.81 8.13 -16.37
N TRP A 151 -7.46 9.24 -16.02
CA TRP A 151 -8.33 9.98 -16.93
C TRP A 151 -7.88 11.42 -17.07
N ASP A 152 -7.86 11.96 -18.29
CA ASP A 152 -7.58 13.37 -18.53
C ASP A 152 -8.75 14.27 -18.14
N ARG A 153 -8.53 15.59 -18.20
CA ARG A 153 -9.58 16.60 -17.94
C ARG A 153 -10.74 16.59 -18.94
N ASN A 154 -10.59 15.90 -20.06
CA ASN A 154 -11.61 15.76 -21.11
C ASN A 154 -12.44 14.48 -20.92
N GLY A 155 -12.18 13.68 -19.89
CA GLY A 155 -12.87 12.43 -19.64
C GLY A 155 -12.45 11.30 -20.58
N LYS A 156 -11.15 11.20 -20.91
CA LYS A 156 -10.58 10.09 -21.69
C LYS A 156 -9.51 9.35 -20.90
N PRO A 157 -9.40 8.02 -21.02
CA PRO A 157 -8.31 7.26 -20.41
C PRO A 157 -6.96 7.64 -21.04
N VAL A 158 -5.93 7.78 -20.20
CA VAL A 158 -4.56 8.12 -20.59
C VAL A 158 -3.55 7.09 -20.07
N TYR A 159 -2.42 7.01 -20.75
CA TYR A 159 -1.30 6.12 -20.46
C TYR A 159 -0.01 6.93 -20.53
N ASP A 160 0.96 6.66 -19.66
CA ASP A 160 2.24 7.39 -19.52
C ASP A 160 2.10 8.92 -19.35
N GLU A 161 0.90 9.39 -19.01
CA GLU A 161 0.55 10.78 -18.76
C GLU A 161 -0.14 10.94 -17.40
N ARG A 162 -0.09 12.14 -16.84
CA ARG A 162 -0.74 12.45 -15.56
C ARG A 162 -2.25 12.67 -15.76
N GLY A 163 -3.04 11.70 -15.32
CA GLY A 163 -4.51 11.82 -15.18
C GLY A 163 -5.00 11.76 -13.74
N ASP A 164 -6.29 11.99 -13.55
CA ASP A 164 -6.99 11.71 -12.30
C ASP A 164 -7.28 10.20 -12.20
N PHE A 165 -7.00 9.61 -11.03
CA PHE A 165 -7.19 8.19 -10.78
C PHE A 165 -8.68 7.86 -10.59
N GLN A 166 -9.20 6.95 -11.42
CA GLN A 166 -10.60 6.56 -11.37
C GLN A 166 -10.79 5.03 -11.41
N LYS A 167 -11.83 4.56 -10.73
CA LYS A 167 -12.35 3.19 -10.88
C LYS A 167 -13.44 3.21 -11.94
N ARG A 168 -13.27 2.40 -12.98
CA ARG A 168 -14.29 2.15 -13.99
C ARG A 168 -15.44 1.34 -13.40
N LEU A 169 -16.66 1.81 -13.64
CA LEU A 169 -17.93 1.18 -13.26
C LEU A 169 -18.40 0.16 -14.31
#